data_AF-Q64CQ0-F1
#
_entry.id   AF-Q64CQ0-F1
#
_cell.length_a   1.000
_cell.length_b   1.000
_cell.length_c   1.000
_cell.angle_alpha   90.00
_cell.angle_beta   90.00
_cell.angle_gamma   90.00
#
_symmetry.space_group_name_H-M   'P 1'
#
loop_
_entity.id
_entity.type
_entity.pdbx_description
1 polymer ?
#
loop_
_entity_poly.entity_id
_entity_poly.type
_entity_poly.pdbx_seq_one_letter_code
_entity_poly.pdbx_strand_id
1 'polypeptide(L)'
;MAFSVGKQTQESCGRMMKKVFGRTEQPSPQTKMEMFTDGNDDYTYVLPDYCADACIEYGQLVKIRENGRVVRKEKRIIYGNPDLGDIETTDVENYNGILRERIGRLVRKTKCFSKRKRMLECSLQVFQFYWNFINEFKRRTSPAMLEGLADHLWTWHEFFYFQLTILN
;
A
#
# COMPACT_ATOMS: atom_id res chain seq x y z
N MET A 1 3.43 -4.63 1.07
CA MET A 1 2.32 -3.65 0.97
C MET A 1 1.00 -4.27 1.46
N ALA A 2 0.12 -3.50 2.09
CA ALA A 2 -1.22 -3.95 2.51
C ALA A 2 -2.29 -3.47 1.51
N PHE A 3 -3.39 -4.21 1.38
CA PHE A 3 -4.50 -3.83 0.50
C PHE A 3 -5.83 -4.44 0.95
N SER A 4 -6.93 -3.88 0.46
CA SER A 4 -8.30 -4.34 0.65
C SER A 4 -9.05 -4.26 -0.69
N VAL A 5 -9.74 -5.32 -1.09
CA VAL A 5 -10.51 -5.34 -2.35
C VAL A 5 -11.96 -5.02 -2.07
N GLY A 6 -12.54 -4.08 -2.82
CA GLY A 6 -13.95 -3.71 -2.70
C GLY A 6 -14.20 -2.30 -3.20
N LYS A 7 -15.38 -1.78 -2.89
CA LYS A 7 -15.65 -0.34 -3.00
C LYS A 7 -14.78 0.40 -1.97
N GLN A 8 -14.35 1.60 -2.34
CA GLN A 8 -13.67 2.52 -1.42
C GLN A 8 -14.71 3.04 -0.42
N THR A 9 -14.56 2.60 0.82
CA THR A 9 -15.38 2.94 1.98
C THR A 9 -14.53 2.87 3.25
N GLN A 10 -14.98 3.52 4.33
CA GLN A 10 -14.38 3.39 5.68
C GLN A 10 -14.16 1.92 6.08
N GLU A 11 -15.12 1.03 5.83
CA GLU A 11 -14.98 -0.41 6.14
C GLU A 11 -13.82 -1.06 5.35
N SER A 12 -13.68 -0.73 4.07
CA SER A 12 -12.58 -1.23 3.24
C SER A 12 -11.23 -0.67 3.66
N CYS A 13 -11.20 0.61 4.07
CA CYS A 13 -10.05 1.31 4.62
C CYS A 13 -9.62 0.67 5.94
N GLY A 14 -10.55 0.44 6.86
CA GLY A 14 -10.30 -0.25 8.14
C GLY A 14 -9.69 -1.63 7.95
N ARG A 15 -10.22 -2.44 7.02
CA ARG A 15 -9.59 -3.73 6.68
C ARG A 15 -8.16 -3.61 6.16
N MET A 16 -7.83 -2.54 5.44
CA MET A 16 -6.47 -2.28 4.98
C MET A 16 -5.58 -1.84 6.14
N MET A 17 -6.02 -0.89 6.96
CA MET A 17 -5.28 -0.39 8.11
C MET A 17 -5.01 -1.47 9.15
N LYS A 18 -5.98 -2.35 9.42
CA LYS A 18 -5.75 -3.55 10.25
C LYS A 18 -4.56 -4.38 9.79
N LYS A 19 -4.35 -4.51 8.47
CA LYS A 19 -3.20 -5.23 7.93
C LYS A 19 -1.89 -4.43 8.01
N VAL A 20 -1.95 -3.10 7.89
CA VAL A 20 -0.78 -2.23 8.05
C VAL A 20 -0.30 -2.33 9.50
N PHE A 21 -1.14 -1.93 10.45
CA PHE A 21 -0.80 -1.94 11.87
C PHE A 21 -0.50 -3.35 12.39
N GLY A 22 -1.11 -4.40 11.85
CA GLY A 22 -0.77 -5.78 12.23
C GLY A 22 0.60 -6.29 11.72
N ARG A 23 1.33 -5.50 10.92
CA ARG A 23 2.59 -5.90 10.27
C ARG A 23 3.72 -4.87 10.44
N THR A 24 3.42 -3.69 10.95
CA THR A 24 4.40 -2.65 11.26
C THR A 24 4.68 -2.63 12.75
N GLU A 25 5.79 -2.04 13.14
CA GLU A 25 6.02 -1.68 14.54
C GLU A 25 4.90 -0.76 15.02
N GLN A 26 4.47 -0.95 16.27
CA GLN A 26 3.41 -0.12 16.83
C GLN A 26 3.97 1.27 17.16
N PRO A 27 3.32 2.34 16.71
CA PRO A 27 3.78 3.68 17.02
C PRO A 27 3.62 4.00 18.50
N SER A 28 4.52 4.85 18.98
CA SER A 28 4.50 5.40 20.35
C SER A 28 4.70 6.91 20.30
N PRO A 29 4.47 7.64 21.41
CA PRO A 29 4.77 9.07 21.44
C PRO A 29 6.25 9.41 21.18
N GLN A 30 7.16 8.46 21.44
CA GLN A 30 8.60 8.62 21.20
C GLN A 30 9.00 8.26 19.76
N THR A 31 8.32 7.28 19.17
CA THR A 31 8.55 6.81 17.80
C THR A 31 7.23 6.83 17.06
N LYS A 32 6.91 7.98 16.48
CA LYS A 32 5.64 8.20 15.78
C LYS A 32 5.67 7.57 14.40
N MET A 33 4.50 7.15 13.92
CA MET A 33 4.33 6.67 12.55
C MET A 33 3.99 7.82 11.62
N GLU A 34 4.70 7.90 10.49
CA GLU A 34 4.40 8.85 9.43
C GLU A 34 3.48 8.20 8.39
N MET A 35 2.42 8.91 8.02
CA MET A 35 1.50 8.45 6.98
C MET A 35 1.12 9.61 6.06
N PHE A 36 1.17 9.35 4.75
CA PHE A 36 0.79 10.31 3.73
C PHE A 36 -0.16 9.66 2.72
N THR A 37 -1.32 10.27 2.50
CA THR A 37 -2.35 9.72 1.59
C THR A 37 -2.83 10.75 0.58
N ASP A 38 -3.68 10.31 -0.34
CA ASP A 38 -4.51 11.23 -1.12
C ASP A 38 -5.58 11.88 -0.22
N GLY A 39 -6.38 12.77 -0.83
CA GLY A 39 -7.44 13.50 -0.13
C GLY A 39 -8.70 12.69 0.22
N ASN A 40 -8.63 11.36 0.31
CA ASN A 40 -9.74 10.55 0.77
C ASN A 40 -9.92 10.70 2.29
N ASP A 41 -11.11 11.11 2.74
CA ASP A 41 -11.40 11.36 4.15
C ASP A 41 -11.65 10.09 4.97
N ASP A 42 -11.89 8.94 4.33
CA ASP A 42 -11.99 7.65 5.04
C ASP A 42 -10.81 7.40 5.98
N TYR A 43 -9.59 7.83 5.62
CA TYR A 43 -8.39 7.66 6.45
C TYR A 43 -8.48 8.44 7.76
N THR A 44 -8.99 9.67 7.72
CA THR A 44 -9.16 10.52 8.91
C THR A 44 -10.07 9.86 9.95
N TYR A 45 -11.12 9.16 9.51
CA TYR A 45 -12.03 8.48 10.44
C TYR A 45 -11.50 7.13 10.94
N VAL A 46 -10.67 6.45 10.15
CA VAL A 46 -10.21 5.08 10.44
C VAL A 46 -8.92 5.06 11.26
N LEU A 47 -7.99 6.00 11.04
CA LEU A 47 -6.70 5.99 11.74
C LEU A 47 -6.81 6.06 13.28
N PRO A 48 -7.72 6.86 13.87
CA PRO A 48 -7.90 6.90 15.33
C PRO A 48 -8.27 5.56 15.97
N ASP A 49 -8.84 4.62 15.21
CA ASP A 49 -9.16 3.27 15.71
C ASP A 49 -7.91 2.40 15.94
N TYR A 50 -6.77 2.77 15.34
CA TYR A 50 -5.52 1.98 15.39
C TYR A 50 -4.39 2.68 16.14
N CYS A 51 -4.40 4.01 16.18
CA CYS A 51 -3.31 4.79 16.74
C CYS A 51 -3.85 6.08 17.35
N ALA A 52 -3.40 6.41 18.56
CA ALA A 52 -3.72 7.70 19.17
C ALA A 52 -3.07 8.85 18.38
N ASP A 53 -3.71 10.01 18.36
CA ASP A 53 -3.23 11.23 17.67
C ASP A 53 -1.80 11.61 18.09
N ALA A 54 -1.41 11.33 19.34
CA ALA A 54 -0.07 11.60 19.86
C ALA A 54 1.04 10.72 19.25
N CYS A 55 0.67 9.62 18.58
CA CYS A 55 1.58 8.60 18.06
C CYS A 55 1.67 8.62 16.52
N ILE A 56 0.96 9.51 15.83
CA ILE A 56 0.91 9.56 14.36
C ILE A 56 1.17 10.97 13.83
N GLU A 57 1.90 11.03 12.73
CA GLU A 57 2.17 12.22 11.93
C GLU A 57 1.49 12.01 10.56
N TYR A 58 0.29 12.59 10.38
CA TYR A 58 -0.57 12.27 9.23
C TYR A 58 -0.82 13.49 8.34
N GLY A 59 -0.50 13.35 7.06
CA GLY A 59 -0.73 14.35 6.03
C GLY A 59 -1.50 13.83 4.82
N GLN A 60 -2.18 14.74 4.12
CA GLN A 60 -2.86 14.46 2.86
C GLN A 60 -2.35 15.36 1.73
N LEU A 61 -2.14 14.78 0.55
CA LEU A 61 -1.92 15.52 -0.69
C LEU A 61 -3.21 15.55 -1.52
N VAL A 62 -3.84 16.71 -1.59
CA VAL A 62 -5.07 16.94 -2.35
C VAL A 62 -4.74 17.58 -3.68
N LYS A 63 -5.09 16.90 -4.78
CA LYS A 63 -4.92 17.44 -6.14
C LYS A 63 -6.17 18.24 -6.52
N ILE A 64 -6.01 19.53 -6.72
CA ILE A 64 -7.09 20.40 -7.18
C ILE A 64 -7.10 20.39 -8.70
N ARG A 65 -8.29 20.16 -9.26
CA ARG A 65 -8.49 20.01 -10.70
C ARG A 65 -9.45 21.07 -11.23
N GLU A 66 -9.10 21.63 -12.37
CA GLU A 66 -9.95 22.52 -13.16
C GLU A 66 -10.02 21.95 -14.58
N ASN A 67 -11.22 21.84 -15.12
CA ASN A 67 -11.46 21.28 -16.47
C ASN A 67 -10.77 19.91 -16.68
N GLY A 68 -10.77 19.06 -15.65
CA GLY A 68 -10.16 17.73 -15.68
C GLY A 68 -8.63 17.69 -15.55
N ARG A 69 -7.94 18.83 -15.54
CA ARG A 69 -6.48 18.94 -15.39
C ARG A 69 -6.10 19.28 -13.95
N VAL A 70 -5.00 18.72 -13.46
CA VAL A 70 -4.47 19.12 -12.14
C VAL A 70 -3.82 20.49 -12.29
N VAL A 71 -4.28 21.46 -11.53
CA VAL A 71 -3.77 22.84 -11.56
C VAL A 71 -2.92 23.19 -10.33
N ARG A 72 -3.19 22.55 -9.18
CA ARG A 72 -2.41 22.71 -7.96
C ARG A 72 -2.47 21.46 -7.09
N LYS A 73 -1.48 21.33 -6.20
CA LYS A 73 -1.44 20.32 -5.13
C LYS A 73 -1.51 21.08 -3.80
N GLU A 74 -2.41 20.67 -2.92
CA GLU A 74 -2.61 21.23 -1.60
C GLU A 74 -2.21 20.18 -0.57
N LYS A 75 -1.31 20.53 0.35
CA LYS A 75 -0.86 19.64 1.43
C LYS A 75 -1.62 20.01 2.70
N ARG A 76 -2.22 19.03 3.37
CA ARG A 76 -2.99 19.22 4.60
C ARG A 76 -2.38 18.38 5.70
N ILE A 77 -2.13 19.00 6.85
CA ILE A 77 -1.80 18.29 8.08
C ILE A 77 -3.12 17.94 8.75
N ILE A 78 -3.32 16.66 9.05
CA ILE A 78 -4.53 16.16 9.70
C ILE A 78 -4.25 15.82 11.17
N TYR A 79 -3.16 15.10 11.43
CA TYR A 79 -2.69 14.81 12.79
C TYR A 79 -1.21 15.16 12.94
N GLY A 80 -0.84 15.63 14.14
CA GLY A 80 0.53 15.97 14.47
C GLY A 80 1.05 17.21 13.76
N ASN A 81 2.34 17.19 13.46
CA ASN A 81 3.11 18.19 12.75
C ASN A 81 4.19 17.52 11.84
N PRO A 82 3.80 16.73 10.82
CA PRO A 82 4.74 16.16 9.85
C PRO A 82 5.42 17.26 9.03
N ASP A 83 6.60 16.96 8.47
CA ASP A 83 7.20 17.84 7.47
C ASP A 83 6.29 17.89 6.23
N LEU A 84 5.89 19.10 5.86
CA LEU A 84 5.14 19.33 4.64
C LEU A 84 5.89 18.81 3.42
N GLY A 85 7.23 18.81 3.41
CA GLY A 85 8.06 18.27 2.33
C GLY A 85 7.69 16.82 1.97
N ASP A 86 7.46 16.00 2.98
CA ASP A 86 7.26 14.54 2.86
C ASP A 86 5.82 14.16 2.49
N ILE A 87 4.86 15.07 2.62
CA ILE A 87 3.47 14.83 2.23
C ILE A 87 3.36 14.72 0.70
N GLU A 88 3.33 13.50 0.21
CA GLU A 88 3.54 13.19 -1.20
C GLU A 88 2.94 11.81 -1.57
N THR A 89 2.51 11.61 -2.83
CA THR A 89 1.78 10.41 -3.27
C THR A 89 2.31 9.73 -4.55
N THR A 90 3.43 10.15 -5.11
CA THR A 90 4.00 9.65 -6.38
C THR A 90 4.37 8.19 -6.26
N ASP A 91 4.93 7.74 -5.14
CA ASP A 91 5.30 6.33 -4.99
C ASP A 91 4.07 5.41 -5.04
N VAL A 92 3.02 5.75 -4.29
CA VAL A 92 1.78 4.96 -4.30
C VAL A 92 1.04 5.09 -5.64
N GLU A 93 1.07 6.26 -6.28
CA GLU A 93 0.47 6.47 -7.60
C GLU A 93 1.21 5.70 -8.71
N ASN A 94 2.54 5.71 -8.67
CA ASN A 94 3.39 4.94 -9.56
C ASN A 94 3.13 3.44 -9.38
N TYR A 95 3.09 2.96 -8.13
CA TYR A 95 2.75 1.58 -7.84
C TYR A 95 1.34 1.20 -8.33
N ASN A 96 0.35 2.08 -8.14
CA ASN A 96 -0.99 1.90 -8.71
C ASN A 96 -0.99 1.87 -10.25
N GLY A 97 -0.08 2.59 -10.90
CA GLY A 97 0.19 2.52 -12.34
C GLY A 97 0.71 1.15 -12.75
N ILE A 98 1.77 0.68 -12.08
CA ILE A 98 2.39 -0.64 -12.29
C ILE A 98 1.35 -1.76 -12.12
N LEU A 99 0.53 -1.70 -11.07
CA LEU A 99 -0.54 -2.67 -10.85
C LEU A 99 -1.51 -2.73 -12.03
N ARG A 100 -1.95 -1.58 -12.56
CA ARG A 100 -2.87 -1.52 -13.70
C ARG A 100 -2.23 -2.00 -15.00
N GLU A 101 -0.94 -1.73 -15.20
CA GLU A 101 -0.20 -2.18 -16.37
C GLU A 101 0.01 -3.70 -16.35
N ARG A 102 0.39 -4.27 -15.20
CA ARG A 102 0.81 -5.67 -15.07
C ARG A 102 -0.33 -6.61 -14.73
N ILE A 103 -1.43 -6.11 -14.17
CA ILE A 103 -2.58 -6.91 -13.76
C ILE A 103 -3.80 -6.52 -14.59
N GLY A 104 -4.03 -7.22 -15.69
CA GLY A 104 -5.19 -6.98 -16.58
C GLY A 104 -6.56 -7.09 -15.89
N ARG A 105 -6.63 -7.70 -14.69
CA ARG A 105 -7.83 -7.76 -13.84
C ARG A 105 -8.25 -6.40 -13.25
N LEU A 106 -7.32 -5.43 -13.16
CA LEU A 106 -7.55 -4.09 -12.61
C LEU A 106 -7.87 -3.05 -13.69
N VAL A 107 -7.80 -3.44 -14.96
CA VAL A 107 -8.20 -2.60 -16.10
C VAL A 107 -9.71 -2.78 -16.36
N ARG A 108 -10.31 -1.94 -17.22
CA ARG A 108 -11.71 -2.04 -17.69
C ARG A 108 -12.12 -3.50 -17.92
N LYS A 109 -13.43 -3.80 -17.76
CA LYS A 109 -14.00 -5.15 -17.92
C LYS A 109 -13.57 -5.79 -19.26
N THR A 110 -12.47 -6.52 -19.20
CA THR A 110 -11.91 -7.33 -20.30
C THR A 110 -12.17 -8.80 -20.00
N LYS A 111 -11.70 -9.70 -20.88
CA LYS A 111 -11.72 -11.14 -20.64
C LYS A 111 -10.96 -11.55 -19.36
N CYS A 112 -10.09 -10.69 -18.85
CA CYS A 112 -9.32 -10.93 -17.64
C CYS A 112 -10.09 -10.60 -16.34
N PHE A 113 -11.32 -10.07 -16.39
CA PHE A 113 -12.05 -9.67 -15.18
C PHE A 113 -12.27 -10.83 -14.18
N SER A 114 -11.98 -10.58 -12.90
CA SER A 114 -12.22 -11.54 -11.82
C SER A 114 -13.71 -11.63 -11.46
N LYS A 115 -14.36 -12.76 -11.80
CA LYS A 115 -15.78 -13.02 -11.44
C LYS A 115 -16.04 -13.14 -9.94
N ARG A 116 -15.02 -13.50 -9.15
CA ARG A 116 -15.10 -13.61 -7.68
C ARG A 116 -14.06 -12.69 -7.06
N LYS A 117 -14.46 -11.94 -6.02
CA LYS A 117 -13.57 -11.05 -5.26
C LYS A 117 -12.28 -11.74 -4.81
N ARG A 118 -12.41 -12.94 -4.23
CA ARG A 118 -11.27 -13.78 -3.81
C ARG A 118 -10.23 -14.00 -4.91
N MET A 119 -10.67 -14.16 -6.17
CA MET A 119 -9.73 -14.37 -7.29
C MET A 119 -8.91 -13.11 -7.61
N LEU A 120 -9.49 -11.92 -7.42
CA LEU A 120 -8.74 -10.68 -7.51
C LEU A 120 -7.74 -10.55 -6.36
N GLU A 121 -8.15 -10.89 -5.13
CA GLU A 121 -7.27 -10.89 -3.96
C GLU A 121 -6.08 -11.83 -4.12
N CYS A 122 -6.30 -13.08 -4.54
CA CYS A 122 -5.22 -14.03 -4.81
C CYS A 122 -4.26 -13.51 -5.90
N SER A 123 -4.80 -12.92 -6.98
CA SER A 123 -3.95 -12.35 -8.03
C SER A 123 -3.10 -11.19 -7.54
N LEU A 124 -3.64 -10.33 -6.66
CA LEU A 124 -2.90 -9.24 -6.04
C LEU A 124 -1.83 -9.75 -5.08
N GLN A 125 -2.10 -10.83 -4.33
CA GLN A 125 -1.13 -11.46 -3.44
C GLN A 125 0.06 -12.03 -4.22
N VAL A 126 -0.21 -12.80 -5.27
CA VAL A 126 0.84 -13.38 -6.13
C VAL A 126 1.67 -12.26 -6.78
N PHE A 127 1.03 -11.21 -7.30
CA PHE A 127 1.76 -10.10 -7.88
C PHE A 127 2.61 -9.35 -6.85
N GLN A 128 2.11 -9.13 -5.64
CA GLN A 128 2.90 -8.50 -4.58
C GLN A 128 4.08 -9.36 -4.17
N PHE A 129 3.94 -10.68 -4.09
CA PHE A 129 5.06 -11.56 -3.83
C PHE A 129 6.11 -11.43 -4.94
N TYR A 130 5.67 -11.57 -6.20
CA TYR A 130 6.54 -11.40 -7.36
C TYR A 130 7.28 -10.05 -7.33
N TRP A 131 6.56 -8.95 -7.11
CA TRP A 131 7.14 -7.61 -7.12
C TRP A 131 8.16 -7.38 -6.00
N ASN A 132 7.89 -7.89 -4.80
CA ASN A 132 8.73 -7.63 -3.63
C ASN A 132 9.89 -8.63 -3.48
N PHE A 133 9.75 -9.88 -3.93
CA PHE A 133 10.73 -10.94 -3.66
C PHE A 133 11.46 -11.45 -4.92
N ILE A 134 10.79 -11.49 -6.08
CA ILE A 134 11.33 -12.12 -7.31
C ILE A 134 11.85 -11.07 -8.30
N ASN A 135 11.10 -9.99 -8.50
CA ASN A 135 11.40 -8.97 -9.48
C ASN A 135 12.65 -8.17 -9.07
N GLU A 136 13.65 -8.14 -9.94
CA GLU A 136 14.81 -7.27 -9.75
C GLU A 136 14.38 -5.80 -9.87
N PHE A 137 14.53 -5.05 -8.77
CA PHE A 137 14.19 -3.64 -8.72
C PHE A 137 15.40 -2.76 -9.04
N LYS A 138 16.56 -3.04 -8.45
CA LYS A 138 17.80 -2.30 -8.70
C LYS A 138 19.03 -3.17 -8.43
N ARG A 139 19.94 -3.28 -9.39
CA ARG A 139 21.27 -3.92 -9.24
C ARG A 139 21.22 -5.27 -8.50
N ARG A 140 20.39 -6.19 -8.97
CA ARG A 140 20.17 -7.53 -8.39
C ARG A 140 19.59 -7.54 -6.98
N THR A 141 18.86 -6.49 -6.61
CA THR A 141 18.18 -6.37 -5.32
C THR A 141 16.67 -6.23 -5.53
N SER A 142 15.88 -6.86 -4.65
CA SER A 142 14.42 -6.70 -4.58
C SER A 142 14.02 -5.80 -3.39
N PRO A 143 12.79 -5.27 -3.37
CA PRO A 143 12.29 -4.52 -2.21
C PRO A 143 12.39 -5.30 -0.90
N ALA A 144 12.11 -6.60 -0.90
CA ALA A 144 12.24 -7.43 0.29
C ALA A 144 13.69 -7.49 0.81
N MET A 145 14.67 -7.49 -0.09
CA MET A 145 16.08 -7.45 0.31
C MET A 145 16.49 -6.09 0.89
N LEU A 146 15.98 -4.98 0.34
CA LEU A 146 16.25 -3.64 0.87
C LEU A 146 15.71 -3.47 2.31
N GLU A 147 14.58 -4.11 2.60
CA GLU A 147 13.95 -4.15 3.93
C GLU A 147 14.50 -5.27 4.83
N GLY A 148 15.51 -6.03 4.38
CA GLY A 148 16.10 -7.13 5.17
C GLY A 148 15.17 -8.35 5.38
N LEU A 149 14.07 -8.46 4.63
CA LEU A 149 13.11 -9.58 4.68
C LEU A 149 13.56 -10.79 3.85
N ALA A 150 14.56 -10.60 2.98
CA ALA A 150 15.18 -11.66 2.18
C ALA A 150 16.66 -11.34 1.99
N ASP A 151 17.50 -12.37 1.85
CA ASP A 151 18.94 -12.27 1.61
C ASP A 151 19.33 -12.46 0.13
N HIS A 152 18.38 -12.90 -0.71
CA HIS A 152 18.55 -13.09 -2.15
C HIS A 152 17.25 -12.81 -2.93
N LEU A 153 17.38 -12.73 -4.26
CA LEU A 153 16.24 -12.71 -5.17
C LEU A 153 15.60 -14.09 -5.22
N TRP A 154 14.32 -14.16 -4.86
CA TRP A 154 13.58 -15.41 -4.92
C TRP A 154 13.35 -15.83 -6.37
N THR A 155 13.24 -17.13 -6.56
CA THR A 155 12.82 -17.74 -7.82
C THR A 155 11.38 -18.23 -7.73
N TRP A 156 10.75 -18.47 -8.89
CA TRP A 156 9.45 -19.15 -8.92
C TRP A 156 9.53 -20.57 -8.34
N HIS A 157 10.67 -21.25 -8.49
CA HIS A 157 10.88 -22.57 -7.91
C HIS A 157 10.77 -22.50 -6.38
N GLU A 158 11.49 -21.57 -5.75
CA GLU A 158 11.38 -21.38 -4.30
C GLU A 158 9.95 -21.00 -3.91
N PHE A 159 9.32 -20.05 -4.59
CA PHE A 159 7.94 -19.69 -4.26
C PHE A 159 6.96 -20.88 -4.25
N PHE A 160 7.08 -21.82 -5.21
CA PHE A 160 6.18 -22.97 -5.29
C PHE A 160 6.55 -24.13 -4.37
N TYR A 161 7.82 -24.27 -4.00
CA TYR A 161 8.33 -25.43 -3.25
C TYR A 161 8.88 -25.10 -1.86
N PHE A 162 8.82 -23.83 -1.44
CA PHE A 162 9.25 -23.42 -0.10
C PHE A 162 8.42 -24.13 0.98
N GLN A 163 9.10 -24.77 1.92
CA GLN A 163 8.44 -25.46 3.02
C GLN A 163 8.06 -24.45 4.11
N LEU A 164 6.76 -24.29 4.35
CA LEU A 164 6.27 -23.48 5.45
C LEU A 164 6.40 -24.27 6.75
N THR A 165 7.30 -23.84 7.64
CA THR A 165 7.51 -24.47 8.96
C THR A 165 6.28 -24.35 9.88
N ILE A 166 5.31 -23.49 9.52
CA ILE A 166 4.07 -23.21 10.29
C ILE A 166 3.04 -24.35 10.19
N LEU A 167 3.36 -25.43 9.48
CA LEU A 167 2.53 -26.64 9.36
C LEU A 167 3.12 -27.87 10.07
N ASN A 168 4.20 -27.70 10.84
CA ASN A 168 4.75 -28.72 11.74
C ASN A 168 4.50 -28.36 13.21
#